data_AF-B8CZP6-F1
#
_entry.id   AF-B8CZP6-F1
#
_cell.length_a   1.000
_cell.length_b   1.000
_cell.length_c   1.000
_cell.angle_alpha   90.00
_cell.angle_beta   90.00
_cell.angle_gamma   90.00
#
_symmetry.space_group_name_H-M   'P 1'
#
loop_
_entity.id
_entity.type
_entity.pdbx_description
1 polymer ?
#
loop_
_entity_poly.entity_id
_entity_poly.type
_entity_poly.pdbx_seq_one_letter_code
_entity_poly.pdbx_strand_id
1 'polypeptide(L)'
;MTSFLKNNENPLKYVNIIPAGKSHIHIRNKKVCLDCENKPCTYYCPARVFFWEVNEIKILFERCIECGACPWGCPRENIDWVYPPGGYGVKYEV
;
A
#
# COMPACT_ATOMS: atom_id res chain seq x y z
N MET A 1 -6.38 -1.09 17.69
CA MET A 1 -6.99 -0.36 16.55
C MET A 1 -7.74 -1.32 15.63
N THR A 2 -8.81 -1.94 16.13
CA THR A 2 -9.47 -3.10 15.49
C THR A 2 -10.82 -2.76 14.84
N SER A 3 -11.24 -1.48 14.80
CA SER A 3 -12.62 -1.12 14.41
C SER A 3 -12.78 -0.54 13.00
N PHE A 4 -11.96 -0.92 12.03
CA PHE A 4 -12.17 -0.52 10.62
C PHE A 4 -13.00 -1.54 9.84
N LEU A 5 -13.00 -2.80 10.26
CA LEU A 5 -13.87 -3.84 9.69
C LEU A 5 -15.20 -3.92 10.44
N LYS A 6 -15.82 -2.78 10.78
CA LYS A 6 -17.11 -2.81 11.50
C LYS A 6 -18.15 -3.64 10.75
N ASN A 7 -18.05 -3.72 9.41
CA ASN A 7 -19.06 -4.35 8.55
C ASN A 7 -18.49 -5.32 7.47
N ASN A 8 -17.21 -5.75 7.54
CA ASN A 8 -16.56 -6.56 6.48
C ASN A 8 -16.59 -5.98 5.04
N GLU A 9 -17.00 -4.73 4.85
CA GLU A 9 -17.04 -4.10 3.53
C GLU A 9 -15.66 -3.57 3.10
N ASN A 10 -15.38 -3.62 1.80
CA ASN A 10 -14.20 -2.99 1.23
C ASN A 10 -14.37 -1.45 1.24
N PRO A 11 -13.54 -0.68 1.97
CA PRO A 11 -13.65 0.77 2.00
C PRO A 11 -13.33 1.44 0.65
N LEU A 12 -12.72 0.72 -0.29
CA LEU A 12 -12.40 1.21 -1.63
C LEU A 12 -13.43 0.78 -2.69
N LYS A 13 -14.65 0.36 -2.29
CA LYS A 13 -15.66 -0.19 -3.22
C LYS A 13 -16.08 0.75 -4.35
N TYR A 14 -15.97 2.06 -4.16
CA TYR A 14 -16.33 3.08 -5.16
C TYR A 14 -15.11 3.70 -5.86
N VAL A 15 -13.90 3.26 -5.51
CA VAL A 15 -12.69 3.79 -6.14
C VAL A 15 -12.37 2.92 -7.35
N ASN A 16 -12.38 3.51 -8.54
CA ASN A 16 -12.02 2.82 -9.76
C ASN A 16 -10.49 2.72 -9.87
N ILE A 17 -9.95 1.51 -9.86
CA ILE A 17 -8.52 1.24 -9.98
C ILE A 17 -8.31 0.18 -11.06
N ILE A 18 -7.48 0.50 -12.05
CA ILE A 18 -7.08 -0.43 -13.12
C ILE A 18 -5.69 -0.97 -12.80
N PRO A 19 -5.56 -2.18 -12.25
CA PRO A 19 -4.27 -2.72 -11.85
C PRO A 19 -3.37 -2.98 -13.07
N ALA A 20 -2.12 -2.57 -12.97
CA ALA A 20 -1.09 -2.95 -13.93
C ALA A 20 -0.66 -4.42 -13.75
N GLY A 21 -0.08 -5.01 -14.78
CA GLY A 21 0.43 -6.40 -14.70
C GLY A 21 1.64 -6.57 -13.79
N LYS A 22 2.25 -5.49 -13.29
CA LYS A 22 3.40 -5.49 -12.38
C LYS A 22 3.19 -4.47 -11.27
N SER A 23 3.69 -4.79 -10.08
CA SER A 23 3.73 -3.85 -8.96
C SER A 23 4.58 -2.64 -9.31
N HIS A 24 4.07 -1.45 -8.98
CA HIS A 24 4.80 -0.17 -9.05
C HIS A 24 5.39 0.22 -7.68
N ILE A 25 5.32 -0.70 -6.71
CA ILE A 25 5.77 -0.52 -5.33
C ILE A 25 6.71 -1.67 -4.98
N HIS A 26 7.90 -1.33 -4.48
CA HIS A 26 8.94 -2.29 -4.13
C HIS A 26 9.53 -1.98 -2.76
N ILE A 27 9.84 -3.02 -2.00
CA ILE A 27 10.62 -2.91 -0.76
C ILE A 27 12.07 -3.18 -1.11
N ARG A 28 12.98 -2.22 -0.84
CA ARG A 28 14.41 -2.33 -1.18
C ARG A 28 15.05 -3.52 -0.47
N ASN A 29 14.81 -3.65 0.84
CA ASN A 29 15.32 -4.77 1.64
C ASN A 29 14.27 -5.26 2.64
N LYS A 30 13.70 -6.44 2.39
CA LYS A 30 12.67 -7.05 3.26
C LYS A 30 13.17 -7.32 4.69
N LYS A 31 14.47 -7.56 4.91
CA LYS A 31 15.02 -7.83 6.24
C LYS A 31 14.90 -6.61 7.16
N VAL A 32 15.08 -5.40 6.62
CA VAL A 32 14.94 -4.14 7.38
C VAL A 32 13.53 -3.98 7.96
N CYS A 33 12.52 -4.58 7.31
CA CYS A 33 11.14 -4.53 7.78
C CYS A 33 10.89 -5.43 9.01
N LEU A 34 11.69 -6.50 9.19
CA LEU A 34 11.57 -7.39 10.35
C LEU A 34 11.82 -6.60 11.65
N ASP A 35 12.90 -5.81 11.65
CA ASP A 35 13.34 -4.95 12.75
C ASP A 35 12.67 -3.56 12.75
N CYS A 36 11.63 -3.37 11.93
CA CYS A 36 10.86 -2.14 11.92
C CYS A 36 9.83 -2.18 13.05
N GLU A 37 10.03 -1.33 14.05
CA GLU A 37 9.11 -1.14 15.15
C GLU A 37 7.78 -0.58 14.65
N ASN A 38 6.66 -1.09 15.18
CA ASN A 38 5.29 -0.65 14.88
C ASN A 38 4.81 -0.77 13.42
N LYS A 39 5.71 -1.01 12.44
CA LYS A 39 5.40 -1.22 11.01
C LYS A 39 4.41 -0.16 10.47
N PRO A 40 4.78 1.14 10.51
CA PRO A 40 3.87 2.25 10.25
C PRO A 40 3.14 2.21 8.91
N CYS A 41 3.80 1.67 7.88
CA CYS A 41 3.23 1.50 6.54
C CYS A 41 1.91 0.72 6.52
N THR A 42 1.65 -0.11 7.54
CA THR A 42 0.43 -0.90 7.66
C THR A 42 -0.81 -0.09 8.08
N TYR A 43 -0.61 1.07 8.71
CA TYR A 43 -1.73 1.86 9.26
C TYR A 43 -1.82 3.29 8.72
N TYR A 44 -0.72 3.95 8.31
CA TYR A 44 -0.83 5.27 7.68
C TYR A 44 -1.27 5.17 6.22
N CYS A 45 -1.04 4.04 5.55
CA CYS A 45 -1.46 3.86 4.17
C CYS A 45 -3.00 3.87 4.11
N PRO A 46 -3.62 4.89 3.47
CA PRO A 46 -5.08 5.02 3.48
C PRO A 46 -5.77 3.85 2.79
N ALA A 47 -5.10 3.22 1.82
CA ALA A 47 -5.60 2.07 1.08
C ALA A 47 -5.25 0.70 1.69
N ARG A 48 -4.44 0.67 2.77
CA ARG A 48 -3.90 -0.56 3.38
C ARG A 48 -3.21 -1.49 2.39
N VAL A 49 -2.36 -0.92 1.54
CA VAL A 49 -1.56 -1.67 0.56
C VAL A 49 -0.57 -2.61 1.26
N PHE A 50 0.01 -2.21 2.39
CA PHE A 50 0.99 -3.00 3.13
C PHE A 50 0.33 -3.77 4.26
N PHE A 51 0.58 -5.07 4.32
CA PHE A 51 0.14 -5.94 5.41
C PHE A 51 1.20 -7.01 5.69
N TRP A 52 1.09 -7.69 6.83
CA TRP A 52 2.04 -8.71 7.24
C TRP A 52 1.37 -10.08 7.29
N GLU A 53 2.05 -11.05 6.70
CA GLU A 53 1.74 -12.48 6.85
C GLU A 53 2.91 -13.13 7.59
N VAL A 54 2.69 -13.52 8.84
CA VAL A 54 3.68 -14.12 9.73
C VAL A 54 4.93 -13.24 9.87
N ASN A 55 5.96 -13.46 9.04
CA ASN A 55 7.25 -12.75 9.07
C ASN A 55 7.59 -12.12 7.71
N GLU A 56 6.61 -11.96 6.81
CA GLU A 56 6.81 -11.33 5.52
C GLU A 56 5.83 -10.17 5.31
N ILE A 57 6.35 -9.03 4.86
CA ILE A 57 5.55 -7.94 4.36
C ILE A 57 5.00 -8.30 2.97
N LYS A 58 3.69 -8.17 2.81
CA LYS A 58 2.97 -8.31 1.55
C LYS A 58 2.49 -6.94 1.08
N ILE A 59 2.34 -6.83 -0.24
CA ILE A 59 1.98 -5.58 -0.93
C ILE A 59 0.80 -5.90 -1.85
N LEU A 60 -0.36 -5.31 -1.58
CA LEU A 60 -1.55 -5.38 -2.42
C LEU A 60 -1.64 -4.09 -3.25
N PHE A 61 -0.71 -3.96 -4.21
CA PHE A 61 -0.50 -2.72 -4.98
C PHE A 61 -1.71 -2.35 -5.85
N GLU A 62 -2.59 -3.30 -6.15
CA GLU A 62 -3.85 -3.12 -6.86
C GLU A 62 -4.83 -2.23 -6.10
N ARG A 63 -4.61 -1.99 -4.81
CA ARG A 63 -5.39 -1.05 -3.99
C ARG A 63 -4.79 0.35 -3.94
N CYS A 64 -3.61 0.55 -4.51
CA CYS A 64 -2.90 1.83 -4.41
C CYS A 64 -3.72 2.95 -5.05
N ILE A 65 -3.92 4.03 -4.30
CA ILE A 65 -4.63 5.25 -4.75
C ILE A 65 -3.66 6.37 -5.13
N GLU A 66 -2.39 6.04 -5.36
CA GLU A 66 -1.37 6.98 -5.87
C GLU A 66 -1.13 8.24 -5.02
N CYS A 67 -1.44 8.20 -3.72
CA CYS A 67 -1.21 9.34 -2.82
C CYS A 67 0.27 9.71 -2.59
N GLY A 68 1.22 8.86 -2.97
CA GLY A 68 2.66 9.11 -2.85
C GLY A 68 3.23 9.16 -1.41
N ALA A 69 2.43 8.89 -0.38
CA ALA A 69 2.87 9.02 1.01
C ALA A 69 3.82 7.90 1.47
N CYS A 70 3.79 6.73 0.83
CA CYS A 70 4.53 5.56 1.33
C CYS A 70 6.06 5.70 1.38
N PRO A 71 6.79 6.25 0.38
CA PRO A 71 8.23 6.46 0.49
C PRO A 71 8.59 7.38 1.66
N TRP A 72 7.80 8.42 1.91
CA TRP A 72 8.06 9.43 2.94
C TRP A 72 7.62 9.00 4.35
N GLY A 73 6.57 8.20 4.46
CA GLY A 73 6.08 7.69 5.75
C GLY A 73 6.88 6.51 6.30
N CYS A 74 7.79 5.91 5.50
CA CYS A 74 8.62 4.81 5.96
C CYS A 74 9.84 5.34 6.73
N PRO A 75 9.97 5.09 8.05
CA PRO A 75 11.09 5.59 8.85
C PRO A 75 12.44 4.95 8.51
N ARG A 76 12.44 3.95 7.63
CA ARG A 76 13.63 3.24 7.15
C ARG A 76 13.97 3.59 5.70
N GLU A 77 13.22 4.49 5.07
CA GLU A 77 13.40 4.88 3.65
C GLU A 77 13.49 3.66 2.72
N ASN A 78 12.64 2.65 2.98
CA ASN A 78 12.79 1.31 2.42
C ASN A 78 11.71 0.96 1.38
N ILE A 79 10.93 1.95 0.94
CA ILE A 79 9.83 1.79 0.00
C ILE A 79 10.16 2.60 -1.26
N ASP A 80 10.35 1.91 -2.37
CA ASP A 80 10.37 2.50 -3.71
C ASP A 80 8.95 2.51 -4.25
N TRP A 81 8.50 3.69 -4.66
CA TRP A 81 7.20 3.90 -5.27
C TRP A 81 7.39 4.72 -6.54
N VAL A 82 6.79 4.26 -7.63
CA VAL A 82 6.71 4.99 -8.90
C VAL A 82 5.26 5.01 -9.36
N TYR A 83 4.93 5.95 -10.25
CA TYR A 83 3.63 5.93 -10.90
C TYR A 83 3.44 4.63 -11.70
N PRO A 84 2.22 4.06 -11.71
CA PRO A 84 1.88 3.00 -12.65
C PRO A 84 2.09 3.46 -14.11
N PRO A 85 2.25 2.52 -15.06
CA PRO A 85 2.26 2.86 -16.47
C PRO A 85 0.97 3.59 -16.89
N GLY A 86 1.07 4.47 -17.89
CA GLY A 86 -0.09 5.22 -18.40
C GLY A 86 -1.27 4.31 -18.78
N GLY A 87 -2.48 4.72 -18.38
CA GLY A 87 -3.71 3.96 -18.59
C GLY A 87 -4.07 2.98 -17.45
N TYR A 88 -3.15 2.75 -16.52
CA TYR A 88 -3.37 1.99 -15.29
C TYR A 88 -3.45 2.92 -14.08
N GLY A 89 -3.73 2.34 -12.92
CA GLY A 89 -3.79 3.05 -11.66
C GLY A 89 -5.19 3.53 -11.28
N VAL A 90 -5.25 4.49 -10.36
CA VAL A 90 -6.52 5.05 -9.88
C VAL A 90 -7.13 6.00 -10.92
N LYS A 91 -8.44 5.90 -11.12
CA LYS A 91 -9.21 6.79 -11.98
C LYS A 91 -10.18 7.59 -11.13
N TYR A 92 -9.93 8.88 -11.01
CA TYR A 92 -10.85 9.81 -10.38
C TYR A 92 -11.86 10.32 -11.41
N GLU A 93 -13.13 10.18 -11.07
CA GLU A 93 -14.25 10.77 -11.82
C GLU A 93 -14.51 12.17 -11.25
N VAL A 94 -14.83 13.12 -12.14
CA VAL A 94 -15.10 14.53 -11.81
C VAL A 94 -16.58 14.81 -12.01
#